data_AF-A0A6G0VI35-F1
#
_entry.id   AF-A0A6G0VI35-F1
#
_cell.length_a   1.000
_cell.length_b   1.000
_cell.length_c   1.000
_cell.angle_alpha   90.00
_cell.angle_beta   90.00
_cell.angle_gamma   90.00
#
_symmetry.space_group_name_H-M   'P 1'
#
loop_
_entity.id
_entity.type
_entity.pdbx_description
1 polymer ?
#
loop_
_entity_poly.entity_id
_entity_poly.type
_entity_poly.pdbx_seq_one_letter_code
_entity_poly.pdbx_strand_id
1 'polypeptide(L)'
;MPKDKTSKYSRLRHFVSEFGDEVFSIDASILFCKLCECKFNVTQHLKTDKHLKAIKREQNKIEKKQQLLTNIPRKCTFNIDLCKTLISANIPLNKLSNYTKNHIPDESTLRKLYVNDIYIYNETIEKIRSQVANNRIWMSIDETTDVEGRKVFDKSMSKLWPNGIQHDSVLLFLSDAAPYMKKGGKSLKVFYSKMFHVACAAHGLHRIAEQVLDHFSNVDKKAPTRVEIFKIEAPGICLPPDPIITRWGSWINAAIYY
;
A
#
# COMPACT_ATOMS: atom_id res chain seq x y z
N MET A 1 41.90 53.85 33.36
CA MET A 1 41.85 52.71 32.42
C MET A 1 40.92 53.09 31.27
N PRO A 2 41.37 53.14 30.01
CA PRO A 2 40.49 53.41 28.87
C PRO A 2 39.54 52.22 28.69
N LYS A 3 38.25 52.48 28.49
CA LYS A 3 37.27 51.43 28.16
C LYS A 3 37.56 50.94 26.74
N ASP A 4 38.02 49.71 26.60
CA ASP A 4 38.21 49.06 25.30
C ASP A 4 36.90 49.12 24.49
N LYS A 5 36.97 49.68 23.28
CA LYS A 5 35.83 49.76 22.37
C LYS A 5 35.50 48.34 21.90
N THR A 6 34.48 47.73 22.51
CA THR A 6 33.91 46.48 22.01
C THR A 6 33.50 46.64 20.55
N SER A 7 33.95 45.73 19.70
CA SER A 7 33.65 45.78 18.26
C SER A 7 32.12 45.75 18.04
N LYS A 8 31.65 46.42 16.99
CA LYS A 8 30.22 46.46 16.65
C LYS A 8 29.61 45.05 16.55
N TYR A 9 30.41 44.08 16.13
CA TYR A 9 30.01 42.69 15.99
C TYR A 9 29.87 41.96 17.34
N SER A 10 30.74 42.23 18.33
CA SER A 10 30.59 41.62 19.66
C SER A 10 29.37 42.14 20.42
N ARG A 11 28.98 43.41 20.21
CA ARG A 11 27.72 43.95 20.75
C ARG A 11 26.48 43.31 20.11
N LEU A 12 26.51 43.02 18.80
CA LEU A 12 25.42 42.33 18.12
C LEU A 12 25.28 40.87 18.56
N ARG A 13 26.40 40.16 18.75
CA ARG A 13 26.38 38.80 19.31
C ARG A 13 25.82 38.75 20.73
N HIS A 14 26.06 39.79 21.55
CA HIS A 14 25.48 39.85 22.88
C HIS A 14 23.96 39.84 22.84
N PHE A 15 23.34 40.61 21.94
CA PHE A 15 21.88 40.62 21.77
C PHE A 15 21.32 39.28 21.27
N VAL A 16 22.04 38.58 20.38
CA VAL A 16 21.62 37.24 19.94
C VAL A 16 21.72 36.22 21.07
N SER A 17 22.76 36.30 21.90
CA SER A 17 22.92 35.43 23.07
C SER A 17 21.91 35.74 24.19
N GLU A 18 21.53 37.00 24.37
CA GLU A 18 20.62 37.44 25.42
C GLU A 18 19.16 37.09 25.10
N PHE A 19 18.75 37.26 23.83
CA PHE A 19 17.36 37.09 23.41
C PHE A 19 17.10 35.81 22.58
N GLY A 20 18.15 35.05 22.27
CA GLY A 20 18.09 33.75 21.61
C GLY A 20 18.23 33.79 20.09
N ASP A 21 18.95 32.81 19.56
CA ASP A 21 19.16 32.57 18.12
C ASP A 21 17.85 32.25 17.37
N GLU A 22 16.81 31.80 18.07
CA GLU A 22 15.49 31.53 17.48
C GLU A 22 14.74 32.82 17.09
N VAL A 23 15.06 33.93 17.76
CA VAL A 23 14.38 35.22 17.58
C VAL A 23 15.19 36.16 16.69
N PHE A 24 16.52 36.19 16.87
CA PHE A 24 17.41 37.10 16.17
C PHE A 24 18.51 36.41 15.36
N SER A 25 18.96 37.08 14.30
CA SER A 25 20.12 36.68 13.48
C SER A 25 20.95 37.90 13.09
N ILE A 26 22.20 37.69 12.71
CA ILE A 26 23.08 38.74 12.20
C ILE A 26 23.22 38.55 10.70
N ASP A 27 22.72 39.51 9.92
CA ASP A 27 22.89 39.55 8.47
C ASP A 27 23.71 40.79 8.09
N ALA A 28 24.81 40.59 7.37
CA ALA A 28 25.74 41.64 6.91
C ALA A 28 26.08 42.72 7.98
N SER A 29 26.33 42.30 9.23
CA SER A 29 26.64 43.18 10.38
C SER A 29 25.47 44.04 10.90
N ILE A 30 24.23 43.60 10.69
CA ILE A 30 22.98 44.20 11.20
C ILE A 30 22.16 43.13 11.92
N LEU A 31 21.53 43.47 13.06
CA LEU A 31 20.62 42.55 13.75
C LEU A 31 19.28 42.47 13.03
N PHE A 32 18.80 41.25 12.81
CA PHE A 32 17.56 40.95 12.10
C PHE A 32 16.65 40.06 12.94
N CYS A 33 15.36 40.38 12.97
CA CYS A 33 14.34 39.61 13.71
C CYS A 33 13.72 38.60 12.75
N LYS A 34 13.92 37.30 13.05
CA LYS A 34 13.37 36.20 12.25
C LYS A 34 11.84 36.16 12.30
N LEU A 35 11.23 36.63 13.40
CA LEU A 35 9.78 36.60 13.61
C LEU A 35 9.03 37.75 12.92
N CYS A 36 9.69 38.88 12.73
CA CYS A 36 9.09 40.11 12.22
C CYS A 36 9.59 40.52 10.83
N GLU A 37 10.61 39.82 10.33
CA GLU A 37 11.32 40.05 9.07
C GLU A 37 11.73 41.52 8.85
N CYS A 38 12.27 42.17 9.89
CA CYS A 38 12.62 43.59 9.80
C CYS A 38 13.93 43.95 10.50
N LYS A 39 14.48 45.10 10.09
CA LYS A 39 15.58 45.82 10.75
C LYS A 39 15.00 46.83 11.74
N PHE A 40 15.62 46.99 12.91
CA PHE A 40 15.07 47.82 13.99
C PHE A 40 16.12 48.22 15.02
N ASN A 41 15.74 49.13 15.93
CA ASN A 41 16.44 49.36 17.18
C ASN A 41 15.88 48.43 18.28
N VAL A 42 16.75 47.62 18.89
CA VAL A 42 16.41 46.45 19.74
C VAL A 42 15.42 46.79 20.84
N THR A 43 15.70 47.83 21.62
CA THR A 43 14.93 48.16 22.83
C THR A 43 13.52 48.66 22.51
N GLN A 44 13.32 49.30 21.37
CA GLN A 44 12.00 49.75 20.93
C GLN A 44 11.21 48.62 20.28
N HIS A 45 11.87 47.78 19.47
CA HIS A 45 11.22 46.67 18.76
C HIS A 45 10.60 45.63 19.68
N LEU A 46 11.31 45.25 20.75
CA LEU A 46 10.85 44.26 21.72
C LEU A 46 9.51 44.65 22.38
N LYS A 47 9.22 45.96 22.45
CA LYS A 47 7.99 46.51 23.02
C LYS A 47 6.88 46.75 22.00
N THR A 48 7.12 46.49 20.71
CA THR A 48 6.10 46.70 19.67
C THR A 48 5.05 45.60 19.70
N ASP A 49 3.78 45.98 19.52
CA ASP A 49 2.66 45.04 19.39
C ASP A 49 2.88 44.01 18.28
N LYS A 50 3.57 44.39 17.20
CA LYS A 50 3.92 43.49 16.10
C LYS A 50 4.80 42.33 16.58
N HIS A 51 5.81 42.61 17.39
CA HIS A 51 6.72 41.61 17.93
C HIS A 51 6.05 40.73 18.99
N LEU A 52 5.29 41.33 19.91
CA LEU A 52 4.56 40.58 20.95
C LEU A 52 3.53 39.61 20.33
N LYS A 53 2.82 40.05 19.28
CA LYS A 53 1.90 39.17 18.52
C LYS A 53 2.64 38.07 17.77
N ALA A 54 3.83 38.33 17.25
CA ALA A 54 4.64 37.32 16.55
C ALA A 54 5.17 36.24 17.50
N ILE A 55 5.66 36.63 18.69
CA ILE A 55 6.07 35.68 19.75
C ILE A 55 4.88 34.80 20.16
N LYS A 56 3.71 35.40 20.42
CA LYS A 56 2.51 34.66 20.82
C LYS A 56 2.05 33.67 19.75
N ARG A 57 2.27 33.96 18.46
CA ARG A 57 1.99 33.03 17.35
C ARG A 57 2.95 31.84 17.33
N GLU A 58 4.24 32.05 17.59
CA GLU A 58 5.20 30.93 17.66
C GLU A 58 5.01 30.08 18.92
N GLN A 59 4.72 30.69 20.08
CA GLN A 59 4.36 29.94 21.28
C GLN A 59 3.12 29.06 21.06
N ASN A 60 2.07 29.60 20.42
CA ASN A 60 0.88 28.84 20.06
C ASN A 60 1.15 27.70 19.05
N LYS A 61 2.14 27.84 18.15
CA LYS A 61 2.57 26.75 17.25
C LYS A 61 3.27 25.62 18.01
N ILE A 62 4.05 25.97 19.04
CA ILE A 62 4.73 25.00 19.90
C ILE A 62 3.71 24.26 20.78
N GLU A 63 2.74 24.96 21.38
CA GLU A 63 1.66 24.35 22.15
C GLU A 63 0.75 23.45 21.29
N LYS A 64 0.40 23.88 20.06
CA LYS A 64 -0.40 23.05 19.14
C LYS A 64 0.36 21.83 18.61
N LYS A 65 1.69 21.85 18.55
CA LYS A 65 2.49 20.67 18.17
C LYS A 65 2.46 19.57 19.25
N GLN A 66 2.20 19.91 20.51
CA GLN A 66 2.15 18.92 21.61
C GLN A 66 0.77 18.29 21.81
N GLN A 67 -0.32 18.85 21.26
CA GLN A 67 -1.67 18.31 21.45
C GLN A 67 -2.10 17.25 20.42
N LEU A 68 -1.27 16.90 19.42
CA LEU A 68 -1.70 15.99 18.35
C LEU A 68 -1.31 14.52 18.52
N LEU A 69 -0.70 14.13 19.66
CA LEU A 69 -0.39 12.73 19.96
C LEU A 69 -0.41 12.47 21.47
N THR A 70 -1.58 12.11 22.03
CA THR A 70 -1.73 11.06 23.07
C THR A 70 -3.22 10.91 23.42
N ASN A 71 -3.97 10.25 22.56
CA ASN A 71 -5.09 9.40 22.97
C ASN A 71 -5.31 8.42 21.82
N ILE A 72 -4.40 7.46 21.68
CA ILE A 72 -4.69 6.26 20.89
C ILE A 72 -5.90 5.64 21.58
N PRO A 73 -7.09 5.59 20.96
CA PRO A 73 -8.25 4.98 21.58
C PRO A 73 -7.85 3.55 21.96
N ARG A 74 -8.12 3.12 23.19
CA ARG A 74 -7.99 1.71 23.57
C ARG A 74 -8.77 0.92 22.52
N LYS A 75 -8.05 0.18 21.66
CA LYS A 75 -8.66 -0.57 20.56
C LYS A 75 -9.69 -1.52 21.18
N CYS A 76 -10.94 -1.41 20.76
CA CYS A 76 -12.00 -2.28 21.27
C CYS A 76 -11.82 -3.67 20.67
N THR A 77 -11.86 -4.71 21.51
CA THR A 77 -11.77 -6.12 21.12
C THR A 77 -12.82 -6.48 20.06
N PHE A 78 -14.04 -5.94 20.21
CA PHE A 78 -15.12 -6.11 19.24
C PHE A 78 -14.72 -5.71 17.81
N ASN A 79 -14.10 -4.54 17.61
CA ASN A 79 -13.71 -4.08 16.27
C ASN A 79 -12.54 -4.90 15.70
N ILE A 80 -11.67 -5.43 16.57
CA ILE A 80 -10.59 -6.33 16.17
C ILE A 80 -11.19 -7.64 15.64
N ASP A 81 -12.06 -8.28 16.42
CA ASP A 81 -12.69 -9.55 16.07
C ASP A 81 -13.57 -9.42 14.82
N LEU A 82 -14.28 -8.29 14.71
CA LEU A 82 -15.06 -7.95 13.52
C LEU A 82 -14.18 -7.86 12.27
N CYS A 83 -13.09 -7.09 12.32
CA CYS A 83 -12.16 -6.97 11.19
C CYS A 83 -11.52 -8.32 10.85
N LYS A 84 -11.08 -9.10 11.86
CA LYS A 84 -10.51 -10.43 11.67
C LYS A 84 -11.49 -11.37 10.96
N THR A 85 -12.75 -11.38 11.40
CA THR A 85 -13.80 -12.24 10.84
C THR A 85 -14.07 -11.89 9.38
N LEU A 86 -14.25 -10.60 9.06
CA LEU A 86 -14.52 -10.15 7.70
C LEU A 86 -13.36 -10.46 6.76
N ILE A 87 -12.13 -10.15 7.17
CA ILE A 87 -10.93 -10.44 6.37
C ILE A 87 -10.78 -11.94 6.13
N SER A 88 -10.96 -12.76 7.18
CA SER A 88 -10.87 -14.23 7.07
C SER A 88 -11.95 -14.82 6.16
N ALA A 89 -13.13 -14.18 6.11
CA ALA A 89 -14.22 -14.55 5.21
C ALA A 89 -14.11 -13.95 3.80
N ASN A 90 -13.02 -13.22 3.49
CA ASN A 90 -12.84 -12.47 2.25
C ASN A 90 -13.99 -11.48 1.97
N ILE A 91 -14.52 -10.85 3.02
CA ILE A 91 -15.60 -9.87 2.97
C ILE A 91 -15.00 -8.46 3.08
N PRO A 92 -15.20 -7.59 2.09
CA PRO A 92 -14.75 -6.20 2.14
C PRO A 92 -15.35 -5.43 3.32
N LEU A 93 -14.54 -4.59 3.98
CA LEU A 93 -15.00 -3.78 5.12
C LEU A 93 -16.15 -2.82 4.75
N ASN A 94 -16.23 -2.36 3.49
CA ASN A 94 -17.33 -1.51 3.02
C ASN A 94 -18.68 -2.25 2.92
N LYS A 95 -18.70 -3.58 3.05
CA LYS A 95 -19.93 -4.38 3.13
C LYS A 95 -20.51 -4.45 4.54
N LEU A 96 -19.87 -3.83 5.52
CA LEU A 96 -20.46 -3.55 6.83
C LEU A 96 -21.62 -2.56 6.66
N SER A 97 -22.83 -3.09 6.49
CA SER A 97 -24.05 -2.34 6.82
C SER A 97 -24.40 -2.57 8.29
N ASN A 98 -25.44 -1.90 8.81
CA ASN A 98 -25.88 -1.83 10.21
C ASN A 98 -26.25 -3.18 10.89
N TYR A 99 -25.55 -4.27 10.59
CA TYR A 99 -25.78 -5.62 11.09
C TYR A 99 -25.46 -5.80 12.57
N THR A 100 -24.85 -4.81 13.23
CA THR A 100 -24.51 -4.89 14.65
C THR A 100 -25.21 -3.79 15.43
N LYS A 101 -25.71 -4.11 16.63
CA LYS A 101 -26.26 -3.13 17.58
C LYS A 101 -25.18 -2.21 18.20
N ASN A 102 -23.91 -2.48 17.91
CA ASN A 102 -22.78 -1.70 18.38
C ASN A 102 -22.42 -0.60 17.40
N HIS A 103 -21.88 0.51 17.90
CA HIS A 103 -21.31 1.56 17.08
C HIS A 103 -20.03 1.08 16.39
N ILE A 104 -20.05 0.97 15.06
CA ILE A 104 -18.89 0.61 14.24
C ILE A 104 -18.25 1.89 13.69
N PRO A 105 -16.91 2.07 13.81
CA PRO A 105 -16.20 3.16 13.14
C PRO A 105 -16.33 3.11 11.62
N ASP A 106 -16.06 4.22 10.95
CA ASP A 106 -16.04 4.24 9.48
C ASP A 106 -14.97 3.30 8.90
N GLU A 107 -15.17 2.88 7.65
CA GLU A 107 -14.29 1.95 6.94
C GLU A 107 -12.82 2.43 6.91
N SER A 108 -12.59 3.74 6.74
CA SER A 108 -11.23 4.30 6.73
C SER A 108 -10.57 4.16 8.11
N THR A 109 -11.32 4.39 9.18
CA THR A 109 -10.85 4.19 10.56
C THR A 109 -10.56 2.71 10.84
N LEU A 110 -11.44 1.80 10.42
CA LEU A 110 -11.22 0.35 10.54
C LEU A 110 -9.94 -0.08 9.81
N ARG A 111 -9.77 0.36 8.55
CA ARG A 111 -8.60 0.04 7.72
C ARG A 111 -7.30 0.57 8.33
N LYS A 112 -7.27 1.82 8.78
CA LYS A 112 -6.05 2.42 9.35
C LYS A 112 -5.71 1.79 10.69
N LEU A 113 -6.62 1.85 11.66
CA LEU A 113 -6.31 1.53 13.05
C LEU A 113 -6.27 0.03 13.37
N TYR A 114 -7.02 -0.80 12.62
CA TYR A 114 -7.19 -2.22 12.96
C TYR A 114 -6.51 -3.15 11.95
N VAL A 115 -6.56 -2.81 10.67
CA VAL A 115 -5.92 -3.62 9.60
C VAL A 115 -4.44 -3.24 9.42
N ASN A 116 -4.15 -1.96 9.19
CA ASN A 116 -2.81 -1.48 8.86
C ASN A 116 -1.93 -1.27 10.10
N ASP A 117 -2.46 -0.67 11.17
CA ASP A 117 -1.70 -0.27 12.36
C ASP A 117 -1.49 -1.44 13.34
N ILE A 118 -0.72 -2.47 12.96
CA ILE A 118 0.03 -3.34 13.88
C ILE A 118 -0.62 -4.66 14.33
N TYR A 119 -1.94 -4.89 14.27
CA TYR A 119 -2.51 -6.12 14.85
C TYR A 119 -2.72 -7.25 13.83
N ILE A 120 -3.70 -7.13 12.93
CA ILE A 120 -4.08 -8.25 12.04
C ILE A 120 -2.97 -8.53 11.01
N TYR A 121 -2.44 -7.47 10.37
CA TYR A 121 -1.36 -7.62 9.40
C TYR A 121 -0.11 -8.24 10.01
N ASN A 122 0.37 -7.72 11.16
CA ASN A 122 1.59 -8.26 11.76
C ASN A 122 1.40 -9.68 12.29
N GLU A 123 0.27 -9.99 12.93
CA GLU A 123 -0.02 -11.35 13.37
C GLU A 123 -0.03 -12.33 12.18
N THR A 124 -0.62 -11.91 11.06
CA THR A 124 -0.73 -12.75 9.86
C THR A 124 0.62 -12.91 9.17
N ILE A 125 1.38 -11.82 8.98
CA ILE A 125 2.69 -11.90 8.33
C ILE A 125 3.67 -12.71 9.19
N GLU A 126 3.64 -12.60 10.52
CA GLU A 126 4.47 -13.44 11.39
C GLU A 126 4.11 -14.92 11.31
N LYS A 127 2.82 -15.27 11.22
CA LYS A 127 2.38 -16.65 10.97
C LYS A 127 2.87 -17.17 9.61
N ILE A 128 2.80 -16.35 8.57
CA ILE A 128 3.32 -16.73 7.25
C ILE A 128 4.84 -16.91 7.34
N ARG A 129 5.55 -15.96 7.97
CA ARG A 129 7.01 -16.00 8.17
C ARG A 129 7.45 -17.26 8.91
N SER A 130 6.76 -17.64 9.99
CA SER A 130 7.08 -18.85 10.74
C SER A 130 6.88 -20.11 9.92
N GLN A 131 5.86 -20.15 9.05
CA GLN A 131 5.64 -21.26 8.12
C GLN A 131 6.69 -21.32 7.00
N VAL A 132 7.21 -20.18 6.52
CA VAL A 132 8.20 -20.17 5.43
C VAL A 132 9.66 -20.22 5.89
N ALA A 133 9.94 -19.95 7.17
CA ALA A 133 11.29 -19.68 7.69
C ALA A 133 12.37 -20.69 7.29
N ASN A 134 12.03 -21.98 7.26
CA ASN A 134 12.94 -23.08 6.93
C ASN A 134 12.48 -23.89 5.72
N ASN A 135 11.53 -23.36 4.94
CA ASN A 135 10.94 -24.06 3.82
C ASN A 135 11.38 -23.46 2.49
N ARG A 136 11.47 -24.33 1.49
CA ARG A 136 11.56 -23.89 0.10
C ARG A 136 10.19 -23.41 -0.33
N ILE A 137 10.16 -22.26 -0.99
CA ILE A 137 8.92 -21.65 -1.45
C ILE A 137 8.88 -21.57 -2.96
N TRP A 138 7.65 -21.50 -3.46
CA TRP A 138 7.35 -21.12 -4.81
C TRP A 138 6.44 -19.89 -4.77
N MET A 139 6.52 -19.06 -5.80
CA MET A 139 5.66 -17.90 -5.93
C MET A 139 4.93 -17.94 -7.26
N SER A 140 3.62 -17.69 -7.20
CA SER A 140 2.79 -17.47 -8.37
C SER A 140 2.44 -15.98 -8.45
N ILE A 141 2.74 -15.34 -9.57
CA ILE A 141 2.29 -13.98 -9.85
C ILE A 141 1.53 -13.99 -11.16
N ASP A 142 0.27 -13.53 -11.09
CA ASP A 142 -0.52 -13.24 -12.27
C ASP A 142 0.04 -12.03 -13.04
N GLU A 143 -0.60 -11.64 -14.14
CA GLU A 143 -0.18 -10.53 -14.96
C GLU A 143 0.06 -9.24 -14.14
N THR A 144 1.21 -8.58 -14.37
CA THR A 144 1.59 -7.34 -13.67
C THR A 144 2.04 -6.28 -14.66
N THR A 145 1.79 -5.01 -14.35
CA THR A 145 2.27 -3.86 -15.16
C THR A 145 3.77 -3.62 -15.01
N ASP A 146 4.41 -4.28 -14.05
CA ASP A 146 5.86 -4.29 -13.93
C ASP A 146 6.47 -5.16 -15.05
N VAL A 147 6.90 -4.51 -16.13
CA VAL A 147 7.45 -5.14 -17.35
C VAL A 147 8.56 -6.15 -17.03
N GLU A 148 9.27 -5.96 -15.93
CA GLU A 148 10.35 -6.85 -15.50
C GLU A 148 9.94 -7.78 -14.35
N GLY A 149 8.75 -7.61 -13.78
CA GLY A 149 8.24 -8.36 -12.62
C GLY A 149 9.06 -8.21 -11.34
N ARG A 150 10.20 -7.51 -11.38
CA ARG A 150 11.21 -7.43 -10.32
C ARG A 150 10.68 -6.72 -9.09
N LYS A 151 10.03 -5.57 -9.25
CA LYS A 151 9.61 -4.73 -8.14
C LYS A 151 8.53 -5.42 -7.32
N VAL A 152 7.56 -6.06 -7.95
CA VAL A 152 6.50 -6.80 -7.23
C VAL A 152 7.11 -8.01 -6.55
N PHE A 153 7.95 -8.77 -7.25
CA PHE A 153 8.61 -9.96 -6.73
C PHE A 153 9.48 -9.65 -5.51
N ASP A 154 10.43 -8.73 -5.65
CA ASP A 154 11.39 -8.39 -4.59
C ASP A 154 10.72 -7.69 -3.40
N LYS A 155 9.66 -6.90 -3.63
CA LYS A 155 8.87 -6.35 -2.53
C LYS A 155 8.17 -7.46 -1.75
N SER A 156 7.59 -8.45 -2.41
CA SER A 156 6.98 -9.61 -1.73
C SER A 156 8.02 -10.39 -0.92
N MET A 157 9.20 -10.65 -1.51
CA MET A 157 10.28 -11.37 -0.82
C MET A 157 10.84 -10.59 0.39
N SER A 158 11.03 -9.28 0.26
CA SER A 158 11.48 -8.44 1.39
C SER A 158 10.43 -8.32 2.51
N LYS A 159 9.14 -8.48 2.20
CA LYS A 159 8.09 -8.62 3.23
C LYS A 159 8.16 -9.97 3.93
N LEU A 160 8.53 -11.05 3.25
CA LEU A 160 8.69 -12.36 3.88
C LEU A 160 9.97 -12.42 4.72
N TRP A 161 11.09 -11.87 4.23
CA TRP A 161 12.36 -11.89 4.94
C TRP A 161 12.90 -10.47 5.17
N PRO A 162 12.45 -9.78 6.24
CA PRO A 162 12.86 -8.41 6.52
C PRO A 162 14.36 -8.28 6.86
N ASN A 163 15.00 -9.36 7.31
CA ASN A 163 16.41 -9.38 7.72
C ASN A 163 17.35 -9.85 6.60
N GLY A 164 16.85 -9.95 5.35
CA GLY A 164 17.63 -10.39 4.20
C GLY A 164 16.93 -11.53 3.45
N ILE A 165 16.73 -11.34 2.15
CA ILE A 165 16.01 -12.29 1.29
C ILE A 165 16.80 -13.59 1.18
N GLN A 166 16.13 -14.72 1.44
CA GLN A 166 16.70 -16.05 1.24
C GLN A 166 16.56 -16.46 -0.23
N HIS A 167 17.42 -15.94 -1.10
CA HIS A 167 17.35 -16.17 -2.55
C HIS A 167 17.35 -17.67 -2.93
N ASP A 168 18.16 -18.48 -2.23
CA ASP A 168 18.28 -19.91 -2.47
C ASP A 168 17.05 -20.74 -2.05
N SER A 169 16.20 -20.18 -1.20
CA SER A 169 14.96 -20.82 -0.73
C SER A 169 13.81 -20.66 -1.74
N VAL A 170 13.97 -19.81 -2.76
CA VAL A 170 12.97 -19.58 -3.81
C VAL A 170 13.26 -20.47 -5.01
N LEU A 171 12.42 -21.49 -5.24
CA LEU A 171 12.71 -22.53 -6.22
C LEU A 171 11.86 -22.47 -7.49
N LEU A 172 10.69 -21.86 -7.42
CA LEU A 172 9.76 -21.82 -8.55
C LEU A 172 9.06 -20.47 -8.62
N PHE A 173 9.07 -19.91 -9.81
CA PHE A 173 8.27 -18.76 -10.20
C PHE A 173 7.28 -19.20 -11.26
N LEU A 174 5.99 -19.18 -10.93
CA LEU A 174 4.89 -19.43 -11.84
C LEU A 174 4.31 -18.09 -12.29
N SER A 175 4.21 -17.86 -13.59
CA SER A 175 3.56 -16.65 -14.11
C SER A 175 2.97 -16.85 -15.50
N ASP A 176 2.27 -15.84 -16.02
CA ASP A 176 1.76 -15.89 -17.38
C ASP A 176 2.87 -16.05 -18.44
N ALA A 177 2.51 -16.62 -19.59
CA ALA A 177 3.34 -16.80 -20.77
C ALA A 177 3.54 -15.51 -21.60
N ALA A 178 3.02 -14.36 -21.18
CA ALA A 178 3.30 -13.07 -21.82
C ALA A 178 4.81 -12.83 -22.01
N PRO A 179 5.24 -12.23 -23.15
CA PRO A 179 6.66 -12.05 -23.47
C PRO A 179 7.45 -11.31 -22.37
N TYR A 180 6.84 -10.30 -21.75
CA TYR A 180 7.50 -9.53 -20.70
C TYR A 180 7.59 -10.30 -19.37
N MET A 181 6.60 -11.14 -19.03
CA MET A 181 6.69 -12.03 -17.86
C MET A 181 7.82 -13.06 -18.02
N LYS A 182 8.01 -13.60 -19.23
CA LYS A 182 9.16 -14.45 -19.57
C LYS A 182 10.49 -13.70 -19.45
N LYS A 183 10.54 -12.44 -19.90
CA LYS A 183 11.72 -11.57 -19.74
C LYS A 183 12.00 -11.28 -18.27
N GLY A 184 10.97 -11.03 -17.46
CA GLY A 184 11.06 -10.83 -16.03
C GLY A 184 11.57 -12.06 -15.29
N GLY A 185 11.02 -13.24 -15.59
CA GLY A 185 11.50 -14.52 -15.03
C GLY A 185 12.97 -14.78 -15.34
N LYS A 186 13.42 -14.53 -16.58
CA LYS A 186 14.85 -14.61 -16.95
C LYS A 186 15.72 -13.61 -16.15
N SER A 187 15.23 -12.38 -15.97
CA SER A 187 15.95 -11.34 -15.24
C SER A 187 16.07 -11.68 -13.74
N LEU A 188 14.99 -12.19 -13.14
CA LEU A 188 14.96 -12.65 -11.75
C LEU A 188 15.88 -13.83 -11.51
N LYS A 189 16.00 -14.76 -12.47
CA LYS A 189 16.90 -15.92 -12.37
C LYS A 189 18.37 -15.54 -12.12
N VAL A 190 18.79 -14.34 -12.49
CA VAL A 190 20.14 -13.82 -12.18
C VAL A 190 20.34 -13.66 -10.67
N PHE A 191 19.31 -13.21 -9.95
CA PHE A 191 19.34 -12.99 -8.50
C PHE A 191 18.91 -14.23 -7.71
N TYR A 192 18.01 -15.03 -8.28
CA TYR A 192 17.48 -16.26 -7.71
C TYR A 192 17.97 -17.45 -8.55
N SER A 193 19.25 -17.77 -8.44
CA SER A 193 19.95 -18.71 -9.33
C SER A 193 19.36 -20.13 -9.36
N LYS A 194 18.79 -20.58 -8.24
CA LYS A 194 18.14 -21.90 -8.08
C LYS A 194 16.67 -21.93 -8.52
N MET A 195 16.11 -20.78 -8.89
CA MET A 195 14.70 -20.66 -9.25
C MET A 195 14.45 -21.10 -10.70
N PHE A 196 13.41 -21.90 -10.90
CA PHE A 196 12.83 -22.21 -12.21
C PHE A 196 11.68 -21.26 -12.52
N HIS A 197 11.65 -20.72 -13.74
CA HIS A 197 10.49 -19.99 -14.23
C HIS A 197 9.63 -20.93 -15.08
N VAL A 198 8.35 -21.04 -14.72
CA VAL A 198 7.37 -21.88 -15.42
C VAL A 198 6.20 -21.00 -15.85
N ALA A 199 5.76 -21.18 -17.09
CA ALA A 199 4.57 -20.52 -17.60
C ALA A 199 3.31 -21.24 -17.09
N CYS A 200 2.27 -20.47 -16.75
CA CYS A 200 1.01 -21.00 -16.25
C CYS A 200 0.34 -21.91 -17.28
N ALA A 201 0.18 -23.19 -16.93
CA ALA A 201 -0.46 -24.17 -17.80
C ALA A 201 -1.93 -23.82 -18.08
N ALA A 202 -2.65 -23.27 -17.10
CA ALA A 202 -4.04 -22.83 -17.29
C ALA A 202 -4.16 -21.75 -18.37
N HIS A 203 -3.21 -20.80 -18.40
CA HIS A 203 -3.19 -19.79 -19.45
C HIS A 203 -2.80 -20.41 -20.82
N GLY A 204 -1.90 -21.39 -20.84
CA GLY A 204 -1.58 -22.15 -22.05
C GLY A 204 -2.81 -22.87 -22.64
N LEU A 205 -3.58 -23.54 -21.80
CA LEU A 205 -4.84 -24.20 -22.19
C LEU A 205 -5.86 -23.18 -22.71
N HIS A 206 -5.98 -22.02 -22.06
CA HIS A 206 -6.87 -20.96 -22.50
C HIS A 206 -6.53 -20.45 -23.89
N ARG A 207 -5.24 -20.19 -24.18
CA ARG A 207 -4.79 -19.78 -25.53
C ARG A 207 -5.09 -20.83 -26.59
N ILE A 208 -4.94 -22.12 -26.26
CA ILE A 208 -5.30 -23.20 -27.18
C ILE A 208 -6.80 -23.17 -27.45
N ALA A 209 -7.63 -23.00 -26.42
CA ALA A 209 -9.08 -22.88 -26.59
C ALA A 209 -9.45 -21.69 -27.49
N GLU A 210 -8.86 -20.51 -27.26
CA GLU A 210 -9.08 -19.33 -28.12
C GLU A 210 -8.72 -19.59 -29.59
N GLN A 211 -7.60 -20.28 -29.86
CA GLN A 211 -7.19 -20.64 -31.22
C GLN A 211 -8.18 -21.60 -31.89
N VAL A 212 -8.70 -22.58 -31.15
CA VAL A 212 -9.73 -23.49 -31.65
C VAL A 212 -10.98 -22.69 -32.06
N LEU A 213 -11.38 -21.65 -31.33
CA LEU A 213 -12.54 -20.83 -31.69
C LEU A 213 -12.34 -19.99 -32.92
N ASP A 214 -11.16 -19.39 -33.06
CA ASP A 214 -10.84 -18.61 -34.25
C ASP A 214 -10.95 -19.48 -35.51
N HIS A 215 -10.48 -20.73 -35.42
CA HIS A 215 -10.59 -21.72 -36.49
C HIS A 215 -12.02 -22.26 -36.68
N PHE A 216 -12.80 -22.37 -35.60
CA PHE A 216 -14.15 -22.97 -35.61
C PHE A 216 -15.23 -22.00 -35.11
N SER A 217 -15.31 -20.81 -35.73
CA SER A 217 -16.21 -19.70 -35.33
C SER A 217 -17.72 -20.01 -35.32
N ASN A 218 -18.14 -21.17 -35.80
CA ASN A 218 -19.52 -21.63 -35.79
C ASN A 218 -19.83 -22.63 -34.65
N VAL A 219 -18.84 -23.13 -33.92
CA VAL A 219 -19.02 -24.12 -32.84
C VAL A 219 -19.73 -23.52 -31.62
N ASP A 220 -19.51 -22.24 -31.34
CA ASP A 220 -20.12 -21.56 -30.18
C ASP A 220 -21.53 -20.99 -30.45
N LYS A 221 -21.97 -20.98 -31.72
CA LYS A 221 -23.28 -20.42 -32.06
C LYS A 221 -24.36 -21.43 -31.68
N LYS A 222 -25.00 -21.21 -30.52
CA LYS A 222 -26.24 -21.89 -30.14
C LYS A 222 -27.28 -21.66 -31.24
N ALA A 223 -27.52 -22.68 -32.05
CA ALA A 223 -28.57 -22.65 -33.06
C ALA A 223 -29.94 -22.56 -32.35
N PRO A 224 -30.78 -21.54 -32.63
CA PRO A 224 -32.06 -21.33 -31.94
C PRO A 224 -32.96 -22.58 -31.96
N THR A 225 -32.98 -23.29 -33.10
CA THR A 225 -33.71 -24.54 -33.28
C THR A 225 -33.26 -25.65 -32.33
N ARG A 226 -31.95 -25.78 -32.06
CA ARG A 226 -31.45 -26.78 -31.11
C ARG A 226 -31.80 -26.43 -29.67
N VAL A 227 -31.81 -25.14 -29.33
CA VAL A 227 -32.23 -24.66 -28.02
C VAL A 227 -33.71 -24.92 -27.76
N GLU A 228 -34.56 -24.72 -28.77
CA GLU A 228 -36.00 -25.03 -28.68
C GLU A 228 -36.25 -26.52 -28.51
N ILE A 229 -35.63 -27.38 -29.34
CA ILE A 229 -35.75 -28.84 -29.20
C ILE A 229 -35.30 -29.29 -27.81
N PHE A 230 -34.16 -28.78 -27.32
CA PHE A 230 -33.65 -29.14 -26.01
C PHE A 230 -34.61 -28.76 -24.87
N LYS A 231 -35.23 -27.58 -24.92
CA LYS A 231 -36.23 -27.16 -23.93
C LYS A 231 -37.49 -28.03 -23.95
N ILE A 232 -37.84 -28.60 -25.11
CA ILE A 232 -38.99 -29.51 -25.27
C ILE A 232 -38.65 -30.90 -24.73
N GLU A 233 -37.47 -31.44 -25.08
CA GLU A 233 -37.07 -32.80 -24.70
C GLU A 233 -36.61 -32.93 -23.24
N ALA A 234 -36.02 -31.88 -22.67
CA ALA A 234 -35.48 -31.85 -21.31
C ALA A 234 -36.02 -30.65 -20.49
N PRO A 235 -37.33 -30.60 -20.21
CA PRO A 235 -37.94 -29.49 -19.48
C PRO A 235 -37.39 -29.44 -18.04
N GLY A 236 -36.96 -28.25 -17.62
CA GLY A 236 -36.41 -27.99 -16.28
C GLY A 236 -34.88 -28.08 -16.17
N ILE A 237 -34.17 -28.52 -17.21
CA ILE A 237 -32.71 -28.45 -17.27
C ILE A 237 -32.30 -27.07 -17.81
N CYS A 238 -31.47 -26.34 -17.06
CA CYS A 238 -30.92 -25.06 -17.51
C CYS A 238 -30.01 -25.26 -18.73
N LEU A 239 -30.03 -24.33 -19.68
CA LEU A 239 -29.09 -24.31 -20.82
C LEU A 239 -27.63 -24.20 -20.34
N PRO A 240 -26.65 -24.65 -21.15
CA PRO A 240 -25.24 -24.49 -20.80
C PRO A 240 -24.92 -23.01 -20.61
N PRO A 241 -24.05 -22.66 -19.64
CA PRO A 241 -23.61 -21.29 -19.46
C PRO A 241 -22.97 -20.77 -20.76
N ASP A 242 -23.13 -19.48 -21.05
CA ASP A 242 -22.40 -18.89 -22.17
C ASP A 242 -20.90 -18.82 -21.82
N PRO A 243 -20.02 -19.23 -22.74
CA PRO A 243 -18.59 -19.12 -22.53
C PRO A 243 -18.18 -17.65 -22.44
N ILE A 244 -17.69 -17.23 -21.26
CA ILE A 244 -17.16 -15.88 -21.02
C ILE A 244 -15.64 -15.95 -21.12
N ILE A 245 -15.07 -15.21 -22.07
CA ILE A 245 -13.62 -15.17 -22.35
C ILE A 245 -12.79 -14.90 -21.08
N THR A 246 -13.20 -13.92 -20.28
CA THR A 246 -12.48 -13.49 -19.06
C THR A 246 -12.74 -14.35 -17.83
N ARG A 247 -13.62 -15.37 -17.90
CA ARG A 247 -13.93 -16.28 -16.79
C ARG A 247 -13.77 -17.72 -17.25
N TRP A 248 -12.55 -18.24 -17.14
CA TRP A 248 -12.17 -19.58 -17.62
C TRP A 248 -13.07 -20.72 -17.11
N GLY A 249 -13.64 -20.61 -15.91
CA GLY A 249 -14.58 -21.61 -15.37
C GLY A 249 -15.87 -21.75 -16.17
N SER A 250 -16.34 -20.69 -16.83
CA SER A 250 -17.56 -20.74 -17.66
C SER A 250 -17.39 -21.64 -18.88
N TRP A 251 -16.19 -21.64 -19.48
CA TRP A 251 -15.81 -22.50 -20.60
C TRP A 251 -15.83 -23.97 -20.23
N ILE A 252 -15.14 -24.33 -19.14
CA ILE A 252 -15.08 -25.71 -18.67
C ILE A 252 -16.49 -26.20 -18.34
N ASN A 253 -17.30 -25.37 -17.69
CA ASN A 253 -18.68 -25.72 -17.37
C ASN A 253 -19.56 -25.89 -18.62
N ALA A 254 -19.37 -25.06 -19.65
CA ALA A 254 -20.10 -25.19 -20.92
C ALA A 254 -19.69 -26.45 -21.68
N ALA A 255 -18.40 -26.81 -21.68
CA ALA A 255 -17.91 -28.02 -22.32
C ALA A 255 -18.34 -29.31 -21.61
N ILE A 256 -18.36 -29.32 -20.26
CA ILE A 256 -18.81 -30.47 -19.45
C ILE A 256 -20.33 -30.67 -19.51
N TYR A 257 -21.09 -29.63 -19.84
CA TYR A 257 -22.54 -29.72 -19.93
C TYR A 257 -23.01 -30.69 -21.04
N TYR A 258 -22.25 -30.78 -22.13
CA TYR A 258 -22.53 -31.66 -23.26
C TYR A 258 -21.89 -33.04 -23.08
#